data_AF-A0A8H3AWG1-F1
#
_entry.id   AF-A0A8H3AWG1-F1
#
_cell.length_a   1.000
_cell.length_b   1.000
_cell.length_c   1.000
_cell.angle_alpha   90.00
_cell.angle_beta   90.00
_cell.angle_gamma   90.00
#
_symmetry.space_group_name_H-M   'P 1'
#
loop_
_entity.id
_entity.type
_entity.pdbx_description
1 polymer ?
#
loop_
_entity_poly.entity_id
_entity_poly.type
_entity_poly.pdbx_seq_one_letter_code
_entity_poly.pdbx_strand_id
1 'polypeptide(L)'
;MPVPVHDESRAGTPPGDEMDFDEPQWDMIDELQSHGINAQDITKLKKEGICTVSAVRMTSRRNLLKIKGMSEAKVEKIKEAAQKILGSSFQTGIQVSEKRKRVLQISSGSKSVDGMLGGGFMSQSISEVYGEFRTGKTQLAHTLSVIAQLPPEMGGASGKVTYIDTEGTFRPDRIRAIADRFGVDPEQTLENITYARAYNSEHQMELIQEAGVRFAEEKNFRLLARCRY
;
A
#
# COMPACT_ATOMS: atom_id res chain seq x y z
N MET A 1 -37.96 -10.95 -34.92
CA MET A 1 -36.89 -10.12 -35.55
C MET A 1 -35.64 -10.98 -35.62
N PRO A 2 -35.00 -11.16 -36.78
CA PRO A 2 -33.80 -11.98 -36.89
C PRO A 2 -32.59 -11.25 -36.26
N VAL A 3 -31.75 -12.00 -35.56
CA VAL A 3 -30.49 -11.53 -34.96
C VAL A 3 -29.46 -11.35 -36.08
N PRO A 4 -28.74 -10.21 -36.17
CA PRO A 4 -27.73 -10.03 -37.22
C PRO A 4 -26.55 -10.98 -37.05
N VAL A 5 -26.06 -11.46 -38.19
CA VAL A 5 -24.93 -12.38 -38.37
C VAL A 5 -23.63 -11.73 -37.93
N HIS A 6 -22.72 -12.53 -37.34
CA HIS A 6 -21.40 -12.13 -36.89
C HIS A 6 -20.61 -11.37 -37.96
N ASP A 7 -20.14 -10.17 -37.63
CA ASP A 7 -19.16 -9.41 -38.40
C ASP A 7 -17.76 -9.91 -38.06
N GLU A 8 -17.13 -10.63 -38.99
CA GLU A 8 -15.77 -11.19 -38.88
C GLU A 8 -14.66 -10.17 -39.14
N SER A 9 -14.95 -8.86 -39.24
CA SER A 9 -13.91 -7.86 -39.57
C SER A 9 -13.15 -7.26 -38.38
N ARG A 10 -13.24 -7.84 -37.18
CA ARG A 10 -12.55 -7.28 -36.01
C ARG A 10 -11.07 -7.69 -36.02
N ALA A 11 -10.20 -6.77 -36.45
CA ALA A 11 -8.75 -6.92 -36.36
C ALA A 11 -8.37 -7.41 -34.95
N GLY A 12 -7.63 -8.52 -34.90
CA GLY A 12 -7.15 -9.12 -33.67
C GLY A 12 -6.41 -8.09 -32.83
N THR A 13 -6.72 -8.05 -31.53
CA THR A 13 -5.96 -7.25 -30.58
C THR A 13 -4.50 -7.73 -30.66
N PRO A 14 -3.52 -6.82 -30.81
CA PRO A 14 -2.12 -7.22 -30.77
C PRO A 14 -1.88 -8.03 -29.49
N PRO A 15 -1.02 -9.07 -29.51
CA PRO A 15 -0.61 -9.73 -28.28
C PRO A 15 -0.05 -8.64 -27.37
N GLY A 16 -0.75 -8.37 -26.28
CA GLY A 16 -0.21 -7.51 -25.24
C GLY A 16 1.02 -8.24 -24.71
N ASP A 17 2.15 -7.54 -24.67
CA ASP A 17 3.36 -8.02 -24.03
C ASP A 17 2.96 -8.71 -22.72
N GLU A 18 3.36 -9.97 -22.56
CA GLU A 18 3.16 -10.74 -21.34
C GLU A 18 3.88 -10.00 -20.21
N MET A 19 3.19 -9.03 -19.60
CA MET A 19 3.65 -8.36 -18.42
C MET A 19 3.63 -9.40 -17.31
N ASP A 20 4.79 -9.72 -16.77
CA ASP A 20 4.92 -10.56 -15.57
C ASP A 20 4.07 -9.94 -14.46
N PHE A 21 2.93 -10.57 -14.16
CA PHE A 21 1.90 -10.02 -13.27
C PHE A 21 2.28 -10.14 -11.77
N ASP A 22 3.39 -10.81 -11.48
CA ASP A 22 3.72 -11.33 -10.15
C ASP A 22 4.49 -10.34 -9.26
N GLU A 23 5.09 -9.27 -9.82
CA GLU A 23 5.82 -8.29 -9.00
C GLU A 23 5.09 -6.94 -8.87
N PRO A 24 5.04 -6.35 -7.66
CA PRO A 24 4.52 -5.00 -7.48
C PRO A 24 5.40 -4.00 -8.24
N GLN A 25 4.86 -3.47 -9.34
CA GLN A 25 5.52 -2.42 -10.11
C GLN A 25 5.37 -1.08 -9.37
N TRP A 26 6.47 -0.64 -8.75
CA TRP A 26 6.55 0.67 -8.09
C TRP A 26 6.95 1.73 -9.11
N ASP A 27 6.04 2.68 -9.37
CA ASP A 27 6.25 3.83 -10.23
C ASP A 27 7.05 4.91 -9.49
N MET A 28 8.37 4.72 -9.40
CA MET A 28 9.25 5.60 -8.63
C MET A 28 9.30 7.01 -9.23
N ILE A 29 9.27 8.04 -8.37
CA ILE A 29 9.24 9.44 -8.82
C ILE A 29 10.45 9.87 -9.68
N ASP A 30 11.59 9.16 -9.56
CA ASP A 30 12.78 9.42 -10.37
C ASP A 30 12.54 9.19 -11.87
N GLU A 31 11.53 8.41 -12.25
CA GLU A 31 11.12 8.22 -13.64
C GLU A 31 10.74 9.53 -14.34
N LEU A 32 10.29 10.54 -13.57
CA LEU A 32 10.00 11.88 -14.10
C LEU A 32 11.22 12.56 -14.74
N GLN A 33 12.45 12.16 -14.38
CA GLN A 33 13.65 12.71 -15.01
C GLN A 33 13.71 12.42 -16.51
N SER A 34 13.29 11.21 -16.91
CA SER A 34 13.22 10.81 -18.34
C SER A 34 12.24 11.69 -19.14
N HIS A 35 11.31 12.35 -18.45
CA HIS A 35 10.33 13.26 -19.03
C HIS A 35 10.69 14.75 -18.79
N GLY A 36 11.96 15.04 -18.51
CA GLY A 36 12.50 16.39 -18.47
C GLY A 36 12.22 17.17 -17.19
N ILE A 37 11.92 16.48 -16.08
CA ILE A 37 11.81 17.09 -14.75
C ILE A 37 13.19 17.13 -14.08
N ASN A 38 13.53 18.27 -13.49
CA ASN A 38 14.82 18.47 -12.84
C ASN A 38 14.94 17.65 -11.54
N ALA A 39 16.09 17.01 -11.32
CA ALA A 39 16.40 16.23 -10.11
C ALA A 39 16.20 17.02 -8.79
N GLN A 40 16.48 18.34 -8.79
CA GLN A 40 16.25 19.20 -7.63
C GLN A 40 14.77 19.34 -7.29
N ASP A 41 13.89 19.41 -8.30
CA ASP A 41 12.45 19.48 -8.09
C ASP A 41 11.91 18.13 -7.61
N ILE A 42 12.45 17.01 -8.10
CA ILE A 42 12.14 15.66 -7.58
C ILE A 42 12.58 15.52 -6.11
N THR A 43 13.76 16.02 -5.76
CA THR A 43 14.24 16.01 -4.37
C THR A 43 13.32 16.78 -3.43
N LYS A 44 12.74 17.90 -3.88
CA LYS A 44 11.73 18.64 -3.09
C LYS A 44 10.44 17.83 -2.93
N LEU A 45 9.99 17.12 -3.96
CA LEU A 45 8.80 16.26 -3.88
C LEU A 45 9.02 15.12 -2.88
N LYS A 46 10.17 14.45 -2.93
CA LYS A 46 10.55 13.39 -1.98
C LYS A 46 10.55 13.88 -0.53
N LYS A 47 11.05 15.11 -0.28
CA LYS A 47 11.04 15.72 1.07
C LYS A 47 9.64 15.94 1.65
N GLU A 48 8.63 16.06 0.80
CA GLU A 48 7.22 16.21 1.18
C GLU A 48 6.48 14.86 1.18
N GLY A 49 7.22 13.74 1.16
CA GLY A 49 6.66 12.38 1.16
C GLY A 49 6.13 11.91 -0.21
N ILE A 50 6.27 12.71 -1.27
CA ILE A 50 5.81 12.36 -2.61
C ILE A 50 6.91 11.55 -3.30
N CYS A 51 6.84 10.22 -3.16
CA CYS A 51 7.90 9.30 -3.60
C CYS A 51 7.58 8.49 -4.87
N THR A 52 6.34 8.54 -5.36
CA THR A 52 5.90 7.84 -6.57
C THR A 52 5.23 8.77 -7.58
N VAL A 53 5.22 8.36 -8.86
CA VAL A 53 4.51 9.08 -9.93
C VAL A 53 3.01 9.12 -9.64
N SER A 54 2.45 8.04 -9.11
CA SER A 54 1.06 8.00 -8.63
C SER A 54 0.80 8.98 -7.50
N ALA A 55 1.72 9.15 -6.55
CA ALA A 55 1.58 10.17 -5.50
C ALA A 55 1.57 11.60 -6.08
N VAL A 56 2.35 11.85 -7.14
CA VAL A 56 2.27 13.12 -7.89
C VAL A 56 0.90 13.29 -8.53
N ARG A 57 0.34 12.25 -9.18
CA ARG A 57 -1.02 12.30 -9.77
C ARG A 57 -2.09 12.57 -8.71
N MET A 58 -2.02 11.91 -7.57
CA MET A 58 -2.99 12.01 -6.46
C MET A 58 -2.91 13.34 -5.71
N THR A 59 -1.74 13.96 -5.64
CA THR A 59 -1.56 15.25 -4.94
C THR A 59 -2.16 16.40 -5.75
N SER A 60 -3.06 17.20 -5.18
CA SER A 60 -3.65 18.35 -5.88
C SER A 60 -2.60 19.41 -6.28
N ARG A 61 -2.85 20.15 -7.38
CA ARG A 61 -2.00 21.29 -7.80
C ARG A 61 -1.78 22.28 -6.66
N ARG A 62 -2.83 22.58 -5.89
CA ARG A 62 -2.80 23.47 -4.71
C ARG A 62 -1.76 23.01 -3.67
N ASN A 63 -1.67 21.71 -3.41
CA ASN A 63 -0.71 21.19 -2.42
C ASN A 63 0.73 21.20 -2.98
N LEU A 64 0.92 20.90 -4.27
CA LEU A 64 2.23 21.00 -4.92
C LEU A 64 2.78 22.44 -4.92
N LEU A 65 1.92 23.43 -5.07
CA LEU A 65 2.30 24.85 -5.00
C LEU A 65 2.72 25.33 -3.61
N LYS A 66 2.36 24.61 -2.55
CA LYS A 66 2.82 24.93 -1.18
C LYS A 66 4.29 24.55 -0.98
N ILE A 67 4.85 23.69 -1.82
CA ILE A 67 6.23 23.24 -1.73
C ILE A 67 7.15 24.38 -2.14
N LYS A 68 8.07 24.76 -1.23
CA LYS A 68 8.97 25.89 -1.43
C LYS A 68 9.79 25.73 -2.72
N GLY A 69 9.67 26.71 -3.63
CA GLY A 69 10.38 26.73 -4.90
C GLY A 69 9.72 25.94 -6.04
N MET A 70 8.44 25.59 -5.89
CA MET A 70 7.56 25.15 -6.98
C MET A 70 6.74 26.32 -7.52
N SER A 71 6.85 26.59 -8.82
CA SER A 71 6.00 27.56 -9.54
C SER A 71 4.88 26.84 -10.28
N GLU A 72 3.85 27.57 -10.72
CA GLU A 72 2.75 27.00 -11.52
C GLU A 72 3.24 26.28 -12.77
N ALA A 73 4.16 26.89 -13.52
CA ALA A 73 4.76 26.28 -14.70
C ALA A 73 5.49 24.96 -14.39
N LYS A 74 6.18 24.87 -13.24
CA LYS A 74 6.83 23.62 -12.81
C LYS A 74 5.81 22.56 -12.44
N VAL A 75 4.80 22.92 -11.67
CA VAL A 75 3.74 22.01 -11.23
C VAL A 75 3.00 21.44 -12.44
N GLU A 76 2.70 22.27 -13.45
CA GLU A 76 2.02 21.80 -14.66
C GLU A 76 2.91 20.83 -15.45
N LYS A 77 4.18 21.16 -15.66
CA LYS A 77 5.13 20.26 -16.34
C LYS A 77 5.28 18.91 -15.60
N ILE A 78 5.32 18.93 -14.27
CA ILE A 78 5.38 17.72 -13.44
C ILE A 78 4.10 16.88 -13.61
N LYS A 79 2.92 17.52 -13.60
CA LYS A 79 1.63 16.84 -13.80
C LYS A 79 1.50 16.23 -15.18
N GLU A 80 1.93 16.94 -16.22
CA GLU A 80 1.95 16.43 -17.59
C GLU A 80 2.90 15.23 -17.74
N ALA A 81 4.09 15.30 -17.15
CA ALA A 81 5.04 14.18 -17.15
C ALA A 81 4.45 12.95 -16.45
N ALA A 82 3.84 13.11 -15.27
CA ALA A 82 3.17 12.03 -14.56
C ALA A 82 2.00 11.43 -15.37
N GLN A 83 1.24 12.26 -16.07
CA GLN A 83 0.13 11.82 -16.91
C GLN A 83 0.60 11.01 -18.13
N LYS A 84 1.76 11.35 -18.71
CA LYS A 84 2.38 10.59 -19.82
C LYS A 84 2.83 9.21 -19.38
N ILE A 85 3.45 9.11 -18.18
CA ILE A 85 3.90 7.84 -17.60
C ILE A 85 2.73 6.94 -17.25
N LEU A 86 1.73 7.48 -16.55
CA LEU A 86 0.62 6.67 -16.01
C LEU A 86 -0.48 6.36 -17.03
N GLY A 87 -0.52 7.09 -18.14
CA GLY A 87 -1.54 6.93 -19.18
C GLY A 87 -2.96 7.26 -18.71
N SER A 88 -3.95 6.76 -19.46
CA SER A 88 -5.37 7.01 -19.20
C SER A 88 -5.84 6.33 -17.91
N SER A 89 -6.69 7.04 -17.16
CA SER A 89 -7.37 6.49 -15.99
C SER A 89 -8.56 5.58 -16.34
N PHE A 90 -9.06 5.64 -17.58
CA PHE A 90 -10.19 4.81 -18.00
C PHE A 90 -9.74 3.38 -18.31
N GLN A 91 -10.46 2.42 -17.76
CA GLN A 91 -10.19 0.99 -17.91
C GLN A 91 -11.50 0.22 -18.06
N THR A 92 -11.46 -0.91 -18.77
CA THR A 92 -12.61 -1.83 -18.85
C THR A 92 -12.75 -2.63 -17.55
N GLY A 93 -13.94 -3.19 -17.31
CA GLY A 93 -14.18 -4.04 -16.14
C GLY A 93 -13.26 -5.27 -16.09
N ILE A 94 -12.90 -5.83 -17.26
CA ILE A 94 -11.95 -6.95 -17.35
C ILE A 94 -10.56 -6.52 -16.89
N GLN A 95 -10.07 -5.35 -17.33
CA GLN A 95 -8.76 -4.84 -16.90
C GLN A 95 -8.72 -4.59 -15.39
N VAL A 96 -9.80 -4.08 -14.80
CA VAL A 96 -9.92 -3.90 -13.35
C VAL A 96 -9.92 -5.26 -12.63
N SER A 97 -10.67 -6.24 -13.15
CA SER A 97 -10.71 -7.61 -12.61
C SER A 97 -9.34 -8.28 -12.60
N GLU A 98 -8.60 -8.19 -13.71
CA GLU A 98 -7.22 -8.70 -13.80
C GLU A 98 -6.30 -8.02 -12.77
N LYS A 99 -6.36 -6.68 -12.64
CA LYS A 99 -5.58 -5.97 -11.62
C LYS A 99 -5.90 -6.41 -10.19
N ARG A 100 -7.16 -6.78 -9.91
CA ARG A 100 -7.60 -7.24 -8.58
C ARG A 100 -7.06 -8.62 -8.22
N LYS A 101 -6.55 -9.42 -9.16
CA LYS A 101 -5.84 -10.68 -8.84
C LYS A 101 -4.59 -10.44 -7.98
N ARG A 102 -4.03 -9.23 -8.00
CA ARG A 102 -2.89 -8.82 -7.17
C ARG A 102 -3.26 -8.42 -5.74
N VAL A 103 -4.55 -8.46 -5.38
CA VAL A 103 -5.00 -8.19 -4.02
C VAL A 103 -4.67 -9.40 -3.14
N LEU A 104 -3.67 -9.22 -2.28
CA LEU A 104 -3.33 -10.16 -1.22
C LEU A 104 -4.42 -10.18 -0.13
N GLN A 105 -4.62 -11.34 0.49
CA GLN A 105 -5.47 -11.53 1.66
C GLN A 105 -4.61 -12.02 2.84
N ILE A 106 -4.71 -11.33 3.98
CA ILE A 106 -4.00 -11.67 5.21
C ILE A 106 -4.99 -12.31 6.18
N SER A 107 -4.74 -13.54 6.60
CA SER A 107 -5.56 -14.26 7.58
C SER A 107 -5.62 -13.52 8.91
N SER A 108 -6.77 -13.59 9.57
CA SER A 108 -6.94 -13.15 10.97
C SER A 108 -6.34 -14.11 11.99
N GLY A 109 -5.90 -15.30 11.56
CA GLY A 109 -5.50 -16.41 12.43
C GLY A 109 -6.67 -17.22 13.00
N SER A 110 -7.89 -16.95 12.52
CA SER A 110 -9.12 -17.67 12.87
C SER A 110 -9.94 -18.01 11.62
N LYS A 111 -10.20 -19.30 11.40
CA LYS A 111 -11.00 -19.78 10.26
C LYS A 111 -12.42 -19.21 10.24
N SER A 112 -13.03 -19.00 11.41
CA SER A 112 -14.39 -18.44 11.49
C SER A 112 -14.42 -16.98 11.08
N VAL A 113 -13.44 -16.18 11.52
CA VAL A 113 -13.33 -14.77 11.16
C VAL A 113 -12.98 -14.62 9.68
N ASP A 114 -12.03 -15.43 9.18
CA ASP A 114 -11.68 -15.41 7.77
C ASP A 114 -12.87 -15.81 6.88
N GLY A 115 -13.68 -16.79 7.32
CA GLY A 115 -14.93 -17.15 6.64
C GLY A 115 -15.93 -16.00 6.56
N MET A 116 -16.07 -15.21 7.64
CA MET A 116 -16.92 -14.02 7.65
C MET A 116 -16.38 -12.89 6.77
N LEU A 117 -15.06 -12.75 6.67
CA LEU A 117 -14.39 -11.73 5.85
C LEU A 117 -14.21 -12.14 4.37
N GLY A 118 -14.55 -13.38 4.01
CA GLY A 118 -14.33 -13.89 2.66
C GLY A 118 -12.86 -14.17 2.33
N GLY A 119 -12.08 -14.61 3.32
CA GLY A 119 -10.68 -15.04 3.17
C GLY A 119 -9.69 -14.33 4.09
N GLY A 120 -10.07 -13.21 4.70
CA GLY A 120 -9.21 -12.43 5.60
C GLY A 120 -9.21 -10.93 5.27
N PHE A 121 -8.20 -10.22 5.76
CA PHE A 121 -8.01 -8.79 5.52
C PHE A 121 -7.39 -8.53 4.15
N MET A 122 -8.07 -7.76 3.31
CA MET A 122 -7.62 -7.48 1.95
C MET A 122 -6.60 -6.34 1.91
N SER A 123 -5.51 -6.53 1.18
CA SER A 123 -4.62 -5.44 0.76
C SER A 123 -5.34 -4.45 -0.18
N GLN A 124 -4.74 -3.29 -0.42
CA GLN A 124 -5.35 -2.19 -1.19
C GLN A 124 -6.71 -1.72 -0.62
N SER A 125 -6.94 -1.95 0.67
CA SER A 125 -8.14 -1.51 1.38
C SER A 125 -7.79 -1.00 2.78
N ILE A 126 -8.71 -0.26 3.39
CA ILE A 126 -8.64 0.09 4.80
C ILE A 126 -9.71 -0.73 5.49
N SER A 127 -9.31 -1.54 6.46
CA SER A 127 -10.22 -2.31 7.31
C SER A 127 -10.25 -1.70 8.70
N GLU A 128 -11.45 -1.39 9.19
CA GLU A 128 -11.68 -0.86 10.52
C GLU A 128 -12.24 -1.94 11.44
N VAL A 129 -11.61 -2.12 12.60
CA VAL A 129 -12.08 -3.03 13.65
C VAL A 129 -12.48 -2.15 14.83
N TYR A 130 -13.78 -2.16 15.16
CA TYR A 130 -14.35 -1.37 16.26
C TYR A 130 -15.03 -2.27 17.30
N GLY A 131 -15.13 -1.78 18.53
CA GLY A 131 -15.71 -2.51 19.65
C GLY A 131 -15.33 -1.90 21.00
N GLU A 132 -15.97 -2.34 22.07
CA GLU A 132 -15.71 -1.86 23.43
C GLU A 132 -14.29 -2.20 23.92
N PHE A 133 -13.93 -1.71 25.11
CA PHE A 133 -12.70 -2.14 25.76
C PHE A 133 -12.64 -3.65 25.93
N ARG A 134 -11.42 -4.23 25.89
CA ARG A 134 -11.19 -5.65 26.17
C ARG A 134 -11.91 -6.61 25.20
N THR A 135 -12.34 -6.12 24.04
CA THR A 135 -12.91 -6.95 22.96
C THR A 135 -11.85 -7.56 22.03
N GLY A 136 -10.56 -7.33 22.29
CA GLY A 136 -9.47 -8.00 21.56
C GLY A 136 -8.92 -7.25 20.35
N LYS A 137 -9.24 -5.96 20.17
CA LYS A 137 -8.76 -5.14 19.03
C LYS A 137 -7.23 -5.09 18.94
N THR A 138 -6.54 -4.74 20.02
CA THR A 138 -5.07 -4.77 20.09
C THR A 138 -4.51 -6.18 19.88
N GLN A 139 -5.23 -7.21 20.38
CA GLN A 139 -4.82 -8.60 20.20
C GLN A 139 -4.84 -9.02 18.73
N LEU A 140 -5.86 -8.60 18.00
CA LEU A 140 -5.95 -8.83 16.56
C LEU A 140 -4.86 -8.06 15.83
N ALA A 141 -4.61 -6.79 16.17
CA ALA A 141 -3.54 -5.99 15.57
C ALA A 141 -2.16 -6.65 15.77
N HIS A 142 -1.82 -7.10 16.97
CA HIS A 142 -0.59 -7.88 17.22
C HIS A 142 -0.52 -9.16 16.40
N THR A 143 -1.65 -9.86 16.25
CA THR A 143 -1.70 -11.12 15.50
C THR A 143 -1.45 -10.88 14.01
N LEU A 144 -2.10 -9.86 13.43
CA LEU A 144 -1.89 -9.46 12.04
C LEU A 144 -0.45 -8.99 11.78
N SER A 145 0.20 -8.33 12.75
CA SER A 145 1.61 -7.93 12.63
C SER A 145 2.58 -9.10 12.51
N VAL A 146 2.20 -10.29 12.98
CA VAL A 146 2.97 -11.53 12.79
C VAL A 146 2.56 -12.21 11.49
N ILE A 147 1.26 -12.42 11.26
CA ILE A 147 0.76 -13.14 10.09
C ILE A 147 1.16 -12.46 8.78
N ALA A 148 1.16 -11.13 8.70
CA ALA A 148 1.56 -10.41 7.48
C ALA A 148 2.98 -10.75 6.99
N GLN A 149 3.86 -11.19 7.90
CA GLN A 149 5.24 -11.58 7.58
C GLN A 149 5.34 -13.02 7.07
N LEU A 150 4.36 -13.87 7.40
CA LEU A 150 4.31 -15.26 6.97
C LEU A 150 4.11 -15.35 5.46
N PRO A 151 4.45 -16.49 4.84
CA PRO A 151 4.24 -16.65 3.42
C PRO A 151 2.74 -16.85 3.06
N PRO A 152 2.32 -16.60 1.81
CA PRO A 152 0.91 -16.69 1.40
C PRO A 152 0.25 -18.04 1.68
N GLU A 153 0.99 -19.14 1.57
CA GLU A 153 0.51 -20.49 1.90
C GLU A 153 0.14 -20.67 3.39
N MET A 154 0.66 -19.80 4.26
CA MET A 154 0.30 -19.72 5.68
C MET A 154 -0.69 -18.58 5.99
N GLY A 155 -1.28 -17.97 4.96
CA GLY A 155 -2.22 -16.86 5.08
C GLY A 155 -1.56 -15.50 5.32
N GLY A 156 -0.26 -15.37 5.07
CA GLY A 156 0.46 -14.11 5.17
C GLY A 156 0.69 -13.42 3.83
N ALA A 157 1.63 -12.46 3.80
CA ALA A 157 1.93 -11.65 2.63
C ALA A 157 3.45 -11.49 2.36
N SER A 158 4.30 -12.22 3.08
CA SER A 158 5.76 -12.17 2.99
C SER A 158 6.32 -10.75 3.09
N GLY A 159 5.93 -9.98 4.09
CA GLY A 159 6.55 -8.66 4.26
C GLY A 159 6.42 -8.00 5.61
N LYS A 160 7.18 -6.92 5.75
CA LYS A 160 7.34 -6.13 6.97
C LYS A 160 6.07 -5.39 7.35
N VAL A 161 6.02 -4.97 8.61
CA VAL A 161 4.87 -4.28 9.19
C VAL A 161 5.29 -2.95 9.80
N THR A 162 4.48 -1.92 9.60
CA THR A 162 4.57 -0.68 10.38
C THR A 162 3.41 -0.64 11.37
N TYR A 163 3.72 -0.35 12.64
CA TYR A 163 2.76 -0.27 13.73
C TYR A 163 2.78 1.14 14.35
N ILE A 164 1.71 1.90 14.14
CA ILE A 164 1.49 3.22 14.74
C ILE A 164 0.53 3.05 15.93
N ASP A 165 1.00 3.35 17.12
CA ASP A 165 0.27 3.17 18.38
C ASP A 165 -0.02 4.53 19.02
N THR A 166 -1.29 4.81 19.29
CA THR A 166 -1.69 6.07 19.93
C THR A 166 -1.75 5.97 21.45
N GLU A 167 -1.69 4.76 22.03
CA GLU A 167 -1.99 4.53 23.44
C GLU A 167 -0.88 3.80 24.20
N GLY A 168 0.16 3.32 23.51
CA GLY A 168 1.24 2.55 24.14
C GLY A 168 0.76 1.16 24.53
N THR A 169 -0.07 0.54 23.69
CA THR A 169 -0.61 -0.82 23.87
C THR A 169 0.25 -1.90 23.20
N PHE A 170 1.23 -1.52 22.39
CA PHE A 170 2.16 -2.47 21.79
C PHE A 170 3.00 -3.19 22.85
N ARG A 171 3.05 -4.52 22.80
CA ARG A 171 3.78 -5.36 23.76
C ARG A 171 4.67 -6.37 23.00
N PRO A 172 5.99 -6.19 22.97
CA PRO A 172 6.91 -7.10 22.29
C PRO A 172 6.78 -8.56 22.74
N ASP A 173 6.62 -8.80 24.04
CA ASP A 173 6.43 -10.17 24.56
C ASP A 173 5.18 -10.84 24.01
N ARG A 174 4.16 -10.04 23.66
CA ARG A 174 2.96 -10.58 23.03
C ARG A 174 3.22 -10.98 21.58
N ILE A 175 4.04 -10.23 20.86
CA ILE A 175 4.50 -10.59 19.51
C ILE A 175 5.28 -11.90 19.58
N ARG A 176 6.22 -12.05 20.52
CA ARG A 176 6.99 -13.29 20.69
C ARG A 176 6.10 -14.51 20.87
N ALA A 177 5.15 -14.42 21.80
CA ALA A 177 4.20 -15.50 22.05
C ALA A 177 3.33 -15.85 20.82
N ILE A 178 3.05 -14.89 19.93
CA ILE A 178 2.33 -15.14 18.69
C ILE A 178 3.26 -15.75 17.64
N ALA A 179 4.50 -15.28 17.52
CA ALA A 179 5.53 -15.85 16.65
C ALA A 179 5.77 -17.34 16.97
N ASP A 180 5.92 -17.68 18.26
CA ASP A 180 6.06 -19.05 18.74
C ASP A 180 4.88 -19.94 18.30
N ARG A 181 3.64 -19.42 18.39
CA ARG A 181 2.44 -20.13 17.94
C ARG A 181 2.48 -20.47 16.45
N PHE A 182 3.08 -19.61 15.63
CA PHE A 182 3.24 -19.82 14.19
C PHE A 182 4.54 -20.54 13.81
N GLY A 183 5.40 -20.88 14.79
CA GLY A 183 6.66 -21.58 14.56
C GLY A 183 7.72 -20.75 13.85
N VAL A 184 7.68 -19.42 14.00
CA VAL A 184 8.66 -18.50 13.40
C VAL A 184 9.52 -17.83 14.48
N ASP A 185 10.73 -17.40 14.08
CA ASP A 185 11.69 -16.80 15.01
C ASP A 185 11.15 -15.49 15.63
N PRO A 186 11.01 -15.40 16.97
CA PRO A 186 10.44 -14.24 17.63
C PRO A 186 11.25 -12.95 17.45
N GLU A 187 12.58 -13.04 17.42
CA GLU A 187 13.44 -11.86 17.33
C GLU A 187 13.44 -11.29 15.90
N GLN A 188 13.52 -12.16 14.88
CA GLN A 188 13.35 -11.78 13.49
C GLN A 188 11.96 -11.18 13.23
N THR A 189 10.92 -11.75 13.85
CA THR A 189 9.55 -11.24 13.75
C THR A 189 9.45 -9.83 14.31
N LEU A 190 10.11 -9.54 15.44
CA LEU A 190 10.16 -8.21 16.04
C LEU A 190 10.97 -7.22 15.20
N GLU A 191 12.10 -7.65 14.63
CA GLU A 191 12.94 -6.81 13.75
C GLU A 191 12.18 -6.34 12.50
N ASN A 192 11.27 -7.17 11.99
CA ASN A 192 10.42 -6.85 10.84
C ASN A 192 9.23 -5.94 11.17
N ILE A 193 9.05 -5.52 12.43
CA ILE A 193 7.99 -4.60 12.86
C ILE A 193 8.61 -3.23 13.17
N THR A 194 8.35 -2.24 12.32
CA THR A 194 8.69 -0.84 12.60
C THR A 194 7.60 -0.23 13.49
N TYR A 195 7.96 0.13 14.72
CA TYR A 195 7.04 0.70 15.71
C TYR A 195 7.23 2.21 15.87
N ALA A 196 6.11 2.95 15.98
CA ALA A 196 6.11 4.35 16.40
C ALA A 196 4.93 4.67 17.32
N ARG A 197 5.17 5.51 18.34
CA ARG A 197 4.11 6.02 19.22
C ARG A 197 3.72 7.44 18.82
N ALA A 198 2.46 7.63 18.43
CA ALA A 198 1.89 8.94 18.17
C ALA A 198 1.37 9.56 19.48
N TYR A 199 1.77 10.80 19.78
CA TYR A 199 1.38 11.51 21.01
C TYR A 199 0.22 12.49 20.80
N ASN A 200 -0.01 12.90 19.55
CA ASN A 200 -1.09 13.78 19.15
C ASN A 200 -1.37 13.57 17.64
N SER A 201 -2.41 14.23 17.13
CA SER A 201 -2.86 14.08 15.74
C SER A 201 -1.85 14.62 14.72
N GLU A 202 -1.10 15.68 15.05
CA GLU A 202 -0.09 16.28 14.15
C GLU A 202 1.09 15.32 13.98
N HIS A 203 1.64 14.84 15.10
CA HIS A 203 2.70 13.84 15.11
C HIS A 203 2.26 12.55 14.41
N GLN A 204 1.00 12.13 14.55
CA GLN A 204 0.49 10.98 13.80
C GLN A 204 0.57 11.21 12.28
N MET A 205 0.34 12.43 11.78
CA MET A 205 0.47 12.74 10.36
C MET A 205 1.91 12.77 9.87
N GLU A 206 2.83 13.26 10.69
CA GLU A 206 4.26 13.19 10.41
C GLU A 206 4.71 11.74 10.28
N LEU A 207 4.31 10.86 11.21
CA LEU A 207 4.64 9.42 11.17
C LEU A 207 4.08 8.71 9.93
N ILE A 208 2.89 9.09 9.44
CA ILE A 208 2.33 8.52 8.21
C ILE A 208 3.14 8.96 6.99
N GLN A 209 3.61 10.21 6.94
CA GLN A 209 4.46 10.69 5.84
C GLN A 209 5.80 9.97 5.84
N GLU A 210 6.45 9.84 7.01
CA GLU A 210 7.69 9.08 7.15
C GLU A 210 7.52 7.61 6.74
N ALA A 211 6.42 6.97 7.16
CA ALA A 211 6.10 5.60 6.75
C ALA A 211 5.96 5.49 5.21
N GLY A 212 5.30 6.46 4.57
CA GLY A 212 5.17 6.51 3.11
C GLY A 212 6.52 6.57 2.39
N VAL A 213 7.48 7.33 2.91
CA VAL A 213 8.86 7.38 2.37
C VAL A 213 9.53 6.02 2.50
N ARG A 214 9.49 5.41 3.69
CA ARG A 214 10.07 4.07 3.93
C ARG A 214 9.47 2.99 3.05
N PHE A 215 8.16 3.04 2.82
CA PHE A 215 7.47 2.08 1.95
C PHE A 215 7.97 2.17 0.50
N ALA A 216 8.24 3.37 0.00
CA ALA A 216 8.80 3.56 -1.34
C ALA A 216 10.26 3.09 -1.44
N GLU A 217 11.06 3.25 -0.37
CA GLU A 217 12.47 2.87 -0.34
C GLU A 217 12.67 1.36 -0.17
N GLU A 218 12.01 0.74 0.82
CA GLU A 218 12.21 -0.67 1.17
C GLU A 218 11.33 -1.63 0.37
N LYS A 219 10.17 -1.18 -0.13
CA LYS A 219 9.25 -1.92 -1.03
C LYS A 219 8.74 -3.28 -0.54
N ASN A 220 9.00 -3.66 0.70
CA ASN A 220 8.68 -4.97 1.27
C ASN A 220 7.67 -4.90 2.43
N PHE A 221 7.03 -3.76 2.65
CA PHE A 221 5.96 -3.62 3.64
C PHE A 221 4.63 -4.12 3.11
N ARG A 222 3.88 -4.85 3.93
CA ARG A 222 2.60 -5.48 3.54
C ARG A 222 1.43 -5.13 4.47
N LEU A 223 1.71 -4.54 5.62
CA LEU A 223 0.69 -4.08 6.57
C LEU A 223 1.13 -2.78 7.25
N LEU A 224 0.19 -1.83 7.32
CA LEU A 224 0.25 -0.68 8.24
C LEU A 224 -0.87 -0.85 9.26
N ALA A 225 -0.52 -1.12 10.51
CA ALA A 225 -1.47 -1.19 11.61
C ALA A 225 -1.47 0.14 12.37
N ARG A 226 -2.62 0.79 12.44
CA ARG A 226 -2.84 1.93 13.36
C ARG A 226 -3.76 1.47 14.48
N CYS A 227 -3.20 1.33 15.69
CA CYS A 227 -3.96 0.88 16.84
C CYS A 227 -4.32 2.06 17.75
N ARG A 228 -5.63 2.20 17.96
CA ARG A 228 -6.27 2.98 19.01
C ARG A 228 -7.16 2.01 19.81
N TYR A 229 -7.44 2.34 21.07
CA TYR A 229 -8.22 1.53 21.99
C TYR A 229 -9.36 0.72 21.40
#